data_AF-A0A9P4K665-F1
#
_entry.id   AF-A0A9P4K665-F1
#
_cell.length_a   1.000
_cell.length_b   1.000
_cell.length_c   1.000
_cell.angle_alpha   90.00
_cell.angle_beta   90.00
_cell.angle_gamma   90.00
#
_symmetry.space_group_name_H-M   'P 1'
#
loop_
_entity.id
_entity.type
_entity.pdbx_description
1 polymer ?
#
loop_
_entity_poly.entity_id
_entity_poly.type
_entity_poly.pdbx_seq_one_letter_code
_entity_poly.pdbx_strand_id
1 'polypeptide(L)'
;MVTTHVAVQPVPGLHVPLTLVDLNNSTTTYNGLPRIFSDMDINQNHVKNLLAILMKHGLREKIGIHRLHKHDDIPQEQVKLETRLETRPGKWIKPVPINSLDLNKIHPIVFKFVFELVTGELHLRLDPYEFGEGPSPVSLCDVDNDCIREAADYVNRNNLVDAIALELLDSARDEQAKESTAEVEVGKYGTIVLPKSMMIGGKLIPTGWPDINQPYDPEGEPPPGEHWNEAKKPDGAVTHKVHVDAVENERELLNDLVRQGVIIGA
;
A
#
# COMPACT_ATOMS: atom_id res chain seq x y z
N MET A 1 21.56 -15.64 -24.81
CA MET A 1 21.16 -15.35 -23.42
C MET A 1 20.23 -16.47 -23.00
N VAL A 2 20.52 -17.16 -21.89
CA VAL A 2 19.59 -18.15 -21.34
C VAL A 2 18.48 -17.34 -20.66
N THR A 3 17.27 -17.37 -21.21
CA THR A 3 16.08 -16.91 -20.50
C THR A 3 15.85 -17.86 -19.34
N THR A 4 16.28 -17.46 -18.14
CA THR A 4 15.88 -18.14 -16.91
C THR A 4 14.38 -17.95 -16.75
N HIS A 5 13.61 -19.01 -17.00
CA HIS A 5 12.18 -19.00 -16.73
C HIS A 5 11.97 -18.83 -15.24
N VAL A 6 11.33 -17.73 -14.83
CA VAL A 6 10.92 -17.52 -13.45
C VAL A 6 9.59 -18.25 -13.23
N ALA A 7 9.60 -19.22 -12.30
CA ALA A 7 8.38 -19.92 -11.90
C ALA A 7 7.59 -19.05 -10.91
N VAL A 8 6.35 -18.67 -11.28
CA VAL A 8 5.47 -17.88 -10.42
C VAL A 8 4.71 -18.82 -9.49
N GLN A 9 4.88 -18.66 -8.18
CA GLN A 9 4.12 -19.42 -7.19
C GLN A 9 2.67 -18.91 -7.08
N PRO A 10 1.71 -19.76 -6.67
CA PRO A 10 0.36 -19.30 -6.36
C PRO A 10 0.40 -18.18 -5.31
N VAL A 11 -0.31 -17.08 -5.58
CA VAL A 11 -0.26 -15.87 -4.74
C VAL A 11 -1.40 -15.93 -3.70
N PRO A 12 -1.09 -15.87 -2.39
CA PRO A 12 -2.12 -15.85 -1.34
C PRO A 12 -3.03 -14.63 -1.46
N GLY A 13 -4.34 -14.85 -1.43
CA GLY A 13 -5.38 -13.83 -1.62
C GLY A 13 -5.70 -13.48 -3.09
N LEU A 14 -4.91 -13.94 -4.07
CA LEU A 14 -5.19 -13.75 -5.51
C LEU A 14 -5.40 -15.05 -6.29
N HIS A 15 -4.60 -16.08 -6.05
CA HIS A 15 -4.76 -17.39 -6.71
C HIS A 15 -5.28 -18.45 -5.75
N VAL A 16 -4.98 -18.31 -4.46
CA VAL A 16 -5.36 -19.24 -3.39
C VAL A 16 -5.85 -18.46 -2.17
N PRO A 17 -6.71 -19.05 -1.32
CA PRO A 17 -7.16 -18.40 -0.08
C PRO A 17 -5.99 -18.05 0.85
N LEU A 18 -6.16 -16.98 1.65
CA LEU A 18 -5.22 -16.61 2.71
C LEU A 18 -5.19 -17.68 3.82
N THR A 19 -4.02 -17.85 4.41
CA THR A 19 -3.78 -18.72 5.57
C THR A 19 -3.23 -17.94 6.75
N LEU A 20 -3.27 -18.53 7.95
CA LEU A 20 -2.61 -17.94 9.13
C LEU A 20 -1.09 -17.81 8.95
N VAL A 21 -0.47 -18.67 8.13
CA VAL A 21 0.97 -18.57 7.84
C VAL A 21 1.26 -17.31 7.04
N ASP A 22 0.41 -16.96 6.08
CA ASP A 22 0.57 -15.73 5.28
C ASP A 22 0.48 -14.49 6.17
N LEU A 23 -0.48 -14.46 7.11
CA LEU A 23 -0.61 -13.36 8.06
C LEU A 23 0.58 -13.27 9.01
N ASN A 24 1.12 -14.39 9.50
CA ASN A 24 2.33 -14.35 10.34
C ASN A 24 3.57 -13.88 9.57
N ASN A 25 3.70 -14.31 8.31
CA ASN A 25 4.79 -13.87 7.44
C ASN A 25 4.67 -12.38 7.11
N SER A 26 3.44 -11.86 6.95
CA SER A 26 3.16 -10.46 6.67
C SER A 26 3.82 -9.51 7.67
N THR A 27 3.79 -9.84 8.98
CA THR A 27 4.43 -9.05 10.03
C THR A 27 5.95 -8.98 9.85
N THR A 28 6.56 -10.10 9.47
CA THR A 28 8.01 -10.17 9.23
C THR A 28 8.38 -9.36 7.99
N THR A 29 7.60 -9.48 6.92
CA THR A 29 7.77 -8.71 5.68
C THR A 29 7.66 -7.21 5.97
N TYR A 30 6.58 -6.78 6.63
CA TYR A 30 6.32 -5.38 6.96
C TYR A 30 7.40 -4.77 7.87
N ASN A 31 7.73 -5.43 8.98
CA ASN A 31 8.75 -4.92 9.92
C ASN A 31 10.16 -4.92 9.30
N GLY A 32 10.40 -5.73 8.27
CA GLY A 32 11.63 -5.71 7.48
C GLY A 32 11.75 -4.55 6.49
N LEU A 33 10.66 -3.81 6.23
CA LEU A 33 10.68 -2.68 5.30
C LEU A 33 11.43 -1.46 5.87
N PRO A 34 12.01 -0.61 5.01
CA PRO A 34 12.54 0.68 5.45
C PRO A 34 11.42 1.55 6.01
N ARG A 35 11.71 2.32 7.08
CA ARG A 35 10.79 3.37 7.52
C ARG A 35 10.65 4.40 6.40
N ILE A 36 9.45 4.90 6.15
CA ILE A 36 9.25 6.00 5.21
C ILE A 36 10.03 7.26 5.62
N PHE A 37 10.64 7.91 4.63
CA PHE A 37 11.37 9.17 4.79
C PHE A 37 11.36 9.99 3.50
N SER A 38 11.68 11.28 3.62
CA SER A 38 11.48 12.27 2.55
C SER A 38 12.40 12.14 1.32
N ASP A 39 13.54 11.46 1.48
CA ASP A 39 14.52 11.13 0.45
C ASP A 39 14.33 9.72 -0.13
N MET A 40 13.28 8.98 0.28
CA MET A 40 12.85 7.82 -0.50
C MET A 40 12.34 8.38 -1.82
N ASP A 41 13.00 8.02 -2.91
CA ASP A 41 12.56 8.41 -4.24
C ASP A 41 12.57 7.20 -5.16
N ILE A 42 11.58 7.17 -6.04
CA ILE A 42 11.48 6.17 -7.10
C ILE A 42 11.47 6.96 -8.39
N ASN A 43 12.44 6.66 -9.25
CA ASN A 43 12.50 7.25 -10.58
C ASN A 43 11.17 7.01 -11.31
N GLN A 44 10.51 8.09 -11.72
CA GLN A 44 9.19 8.06 -12.35
C GLN A 44 9.16 7.22 -13.64
N ASN A 45 10.30 7.05 -14.33
CA ASN A 45 10.37 6.15 -15.48
C ASN A 45 10.13 4.69 -15.09
N HIS A 46 10.52 4.25 -13.88
CA HIS A 46 10.22 2.90 -13.43
C HIS A 46 8.74 2.70 -13.16
N VAL A 47 8.11 3.67 -12.48
CA VAL A 47 6.66 3.66 -12.25
C VAL A 47 5.91 3.62 -13.58
N LYS A 48 6.27 4.50 -14.51
CA LYS A 48 5.69 4.57 -15.86
C LYS A 48 5.77 3.25 -16.62
N ASN A 49 6.95 2.63 -16.64
CA ASN A 49 7.16 1.36 -17.33
C ASN A 49 6.37 0.21 -16.68
N LEU A 50 6.28 0.18 -15.35
CA LEU A 50 5.47 -0.82 -14.65
C LEU A 50 3.97 -0.62 -14.91
N LEU A 51 3.47 0.62 -14.89
CA LEU A 51 2.09 0.94 -15.26
C LEU A 51 1.79 0.57 -16.72
N ALA A 52 2.78 0.68 -17.62
CA ALA A 52 2.65 0.22 -19.01
C ALA A 52 2.48 -1.30 -19.10
N ILE A 53 3.20 -2.07 -18.26
CA ILE A 53 3.02 -3.52 -18.14
C ILE A 53 1.60 -3.83 -17.65
N LEU A 54 1.15 -3.20 -16.56
CA LEU A 54 -0.20 -3.42 -16.04
C LEU A 54 -1.28 -3.06 -17.08
N MET A 55 -1.09 -1.98 -17.83
CA MET A 55 -2.02 -1.59 -18.91
C MET A 55 -2.04 -2.62 -20.05
N LYS A 56 -0.87 -3.13 -20.47
CA LYS A 56 -0.76 -4.17 -21.51
C LYS A 56 -1.60 -5.41 -21.16
N HIS A 57 -1.72 -5.72 -19.88
CA HIS A 57 -2.50 -6.85 -19.35
C HIS A 57 -3.93 -6.47 -18.90
N GLY A 58 -4.38 -5.22 -19.14
CA GLY A 58 -5.73 -4.77 -18.76
C GLY A 58 -5.95 -4.63 -17.24
N LEU A 59 -4.88 -4.53 -16.47
CA LEU A 59 -4.89 -4.52 -15.00
C LEU A 59 -4.61 -3.16 -14.37
N ARG A 60 -4.33 -2.12 -15.18
CA ARG A 60 -4.03 -0.75 -14.69
C ARG A 60 -5.09 -0.19 -13.74
N GLU A 61 -6.37 -0.48 -13.96
CA GLU A 61 -7.46 0.02 -13.12
C GLU A 61 -7.68 -0.81 -11.85
N LYS A 62 -6.95 -1.92 -11.69
CA LYS A 62 -7.09 -2.88 -10.59
C LYS A 62 -5.85 -2.98 -9.73
N ILE A 63 -4.69 -2.66 -10.31
CA ILE A 63 -3.39 -2.77 -9.66
C ILE A 63 -2.62 -1.46 -9.85
N GLY A 64 -2.08 -0.93 -8.76
CA GLY A 64 -1.18 0.20 -8.71
C GLY A 64 0.26 -0.21 -8.39
N ILE A 65 1.14 0.78 -8.46
CA ILE A 65 2.53 0.68 -8.03
C ILE A 65 2.63 1.36 -6.68
N HIS A 66 3.16 0.63 -5.70
CA HIS A 66 3.30 1.12 -4.33
C HIS A 66 4.77 1.11 -3.93
N ARG A 67 5.20 2.11 -3.17
CA ARG A 67 6.57 2.22 -2.66
C ARG A 67 6.71 1.33 -1.43
N LEU A 68 7.71 0.45 -1.40
CA LEU A 68 7.97 -0.35 -0.21
C LEU A 68 8.41 0.53 0.95
N HIS A 69 7.58 0.62 1.99
CA HIS A 69 7.89 1.35 3.21
C HIS A 69 7.09 0.82 4.39
N LYS A 70 7.49 1.20 5.61
CA LYS A 70 6.69 1.07 6.83
C LYS A 70 6.56 2.39 7.56
N HIS A 71 5.51 2.51 8.36
CA HIS A 71 5.29 3.63 9.27
C HIS A 71 5.96 3.39 10.61
N ASP A 72 5.49 2.42 11.39
CA ASP A 72 6.07 2.00 12.67
C ASP A 72 6.10 0.47 12.68
N ASP A 73 6.99 -0.14 13.46
CA ASP A 73 6.95 -1.59 13.67
C ASP A 73 5.61 -2.00 14.29
N ILE A 74 5.05 -3.11 13.81
CA ILE A 74 3.86 -3.72 14.40
C ILE A 74 4.27 -4.86 15.34
N PRO A 75 3.53 -5.07 16.44
CA PRO A 75 3.78 -6.21 17.33
C PRO A 75 3.71 -7.54 16.60
N GLN A 76 4.42 -8.55 17.12
CA GLN A 76 4.24 -9.94 16.67
C GLN A 76 2.78 -10.37 16.81
N GLU A 77 2.37 -11.32 15.95
CA GLU A 77 1.01 -11.84 15.90
C GLU A 77 -0.07 -10.79 15.54
N GLN A 78 0.34 -9.65 14.98
CA GLN A 78 -0.55 -8.62 14.45
C GLN A 78 -0.25 -8.31 13.00
N VAL A 79 -1.27 -7.89 12.26
CA VAL A 79 -1.16 -7.45 10.86
C VAL A 79 -1.68 -6.04 10.70
N LYS A 80 -1.23 -5.37 9.63
CA LYS A 80 -1.80 -4.09 9.21
C LYS A 80 -3.14 -4.34 8.52
N LEU A 81 -4.24 -3.96 9.19
CA LEU A 81 -5.57 -3.99 8.63
C LEU A 81 -6.09 -2.57 8.40
N GLU A 82 -6.50 -2.31 7.18
CA GLU A 82 -7.20 -1.13 6.74
C GLU A 82 -8.71 -1.33 6.86
N THR A 83 -9.37 -0.41 7.58
CA THR A 83 -10.83 -0.36 7.73
C THR A 83 -11.34 1.01 7.28
N ARG A 84 -12.52 1.08 6.67
CA ARG A 84 -13.13 2.36 6.30
C ARG A 84 -13.49 3.17 7.54
N LEU A 85 -13.33 4.49 7.45
CA LEU A 85 -13.85 5.41 8.46
C LEU A 85 -15.39 5.46 8.36
N GLU A 86 -16.06 5.41 9.51
CA GLU A 86 -17.52 5.45 9.57
C GLU A 86 -18.07 6.88 9.44
N THR A 87 -17.29 7.88 9.87
CA THR A 87 -17.76 9.26 10.02
C THR A 87 -17.46 10.16 8.83
N ARG A 88 -16.56 9.75 7.93
CA ARG A 88 -16.11 10.55 6.77
C ARG A 88 -15.39 9.69 5.73
N PRO A 89 -15.17 10.20 4.50
CA PRO A 89 -14.27 9.59 3.54
C PRO A 89 -12.88 9.29 4.11
N GLY A 90 -12.33 8.14 3.75
CA GLY A 90 -11.01 7.72 4.16
C GLY A 90 -11.00 6.41 4.95
N LYS A 91 -9.82 6.06 5.43
CA LYS A 91 -9.53 4.75 6.00
C LYS A 91 -8.61 4.87 7.21
N TRP A 92 -8.66 3.86 8.06
CA TRP A 92 -7.82 3.71 9.23
C TRP A 92 -7.06 2.39 9.16
N ILE A 93 -5.74 2.49 9.03
CA ILE A 93 -4.83 1.35 8.97
C ILE A 93 -4.25 1.12 10.37
N LYS A 94 -4.59 -0.02 10.99
CA LYS A 94 -4.18 -0.36 12.35
C LYS A 94 -3.52 -1.74 12.44
N PRO A 95 -2.58 -1.92 13.37
CA PRO A 95 -2.21 -3.25 13.84
C PRO A 95 -3.42 -3.94 14.49
N VAL A 96 -3.75 -5.14 14.04
CA VAL A 96 -4.86 -5.97 14.56
C VAL A 96 -4.37 -7.39 14.83
N PRO A 97 -4.72 -8.02 15.97
CA PRO A 97 -4.34 -9.40 16.27
C PRO A 97 -4.82 -10.40 15.23
N ILE A 98 -3.93 -11.24 14.73
CA ILE A 98 -4.23 -12.28 13.72
C ILE A 98 -5.39 -13.17 14.16
N ASN A 99 -5.41 -13.55 15.44
CA ASN A 99 -6.42 -14.43 16.01
C ASN A 99 -7.83 -13.82 16.09
N SER A 100 -7.96 -12.51 15.87
CA SER A 100 -9.24 -11.80 15.87
C SER A 100 -9.87 -11.69 14.47
N LEU A 101 -9.14 -12.06 13.43
CA LEU A 101 -9.53 -11.88 12.03
C LEU A 101 -10.28 -13.09 11.47
N ASP A 102 -11.31 -12.81 10.68
CA ASP A 102 -11.93 -13.78 9.78
C ASP A 102 -11.26 -13.68 8.41
N LEU A 103 -10.48 -14.69 8.04
CA LEU A 103 -9.73 -14.73 6.78
C LEU A 103 -10.62 -14.62 5.53
N ASN A 104 -11.93 -14.88 5.64
CA ASN A 104 -12.88 -14.72 4.54
C ASN A 104 -13.43 -13.29 4.39
N LYS A 105 -13.10 -12.41 5.34
CA LYS A 105 -13.57 -11.02 5.40
C LYS A 105 -12.43 -10.01 5.29
N ILE A 106 -11.26 -10.47 4.88
CA ILE A 106 -10.12 -9.61 4.57
C ILE A 106 -9.54 -10.01 3.22
N HIS A 107 -8.79 -9.10 2.62
CA HIS A 107 -8.02 -9.34 1.42
C HIS A 107 -6.67 -8.63 1.52
N PRO A 108 -5.64 -9.06 0.79
CA PRO A 108 -4.41 -8.29 0.71
C PRO A 108 -4.61 -7.00 -0.08
N ILE A 109 -3.93 -5.94 0.33
CA ILE A 109 -3.85 -4.68 -0.41
C ILE A 109 -2.49 -4.61 -1.11
N VAL A 110 -1.39 -4.85 -0.39
CA VAL A 110 -0.03 -4.63 -0.92
C VAL A 110 0.81 -5.90 -0.90
N PHE A 111 1.52 -6.14 -2.01
CA PHE A 111 2.34 -7.32 -2.27
C PHE A 111 3.79 -6.96 -2.56
N LYS A 112 4.72 -7.54 -1.78
CA LYS A 112 6.17 -7.45 -2.05
C LYS A 112 6.61 -8.54 -3.02
N PHE A 113 7.47 -8.20 -3.98
CA PHE A 113 8.18 -9.18 -4.80
C PHE A 113 9.25 -9.91 -3.98
N VAL A 114 9.23 -11.24 -4.00
CA VAL A 114 10.23 -12.09 -3.34
C VAL A 114 10.77 -13.09 -4.34
N PHE A 115 12.09 -13.08 -4.51
CA PHE A 115 12.81 -14.00 -5.39
C PHE A 115 13.60 -15.00 -4.56
N GLU A 116 13.41 -16.29 -4.80
CA GLU A 116 14.09 -17.37 -4.08
C GLU A 116 14.69 -18.37 -5.07
N LEU A 117 15.91 -18.84 -4.81
CA LEU A 117 16.52 -19.93 -5.57
C LEU A 117 16.16 -21.27 -4.93
N VAL A 118 15.29 -22.02 -5.57
CA VAL A 118 14.88 -23.37 -5.13
C VAL A 118 15.45 -24.38 -6.10
N THR A 119 16.33 -25.27 -5.60
CA THR A 119 16.95 -26.33 -6.41
C THR A 119 17.62 -25.85 -7.72
N GLY A 120 18.10 -24.60 -7.74
CA GLY A 120 18.74 -23.99 -8.91
C GLY A 120 17.79 -23.24 -9.85
N GLU A 121 16.49 -23.23 -9.57
CA GLU A 121 15.48 -22.46 -10.30
C GLU A 121 15.09 -21.20 -9.53
N LEU A 122 14.95 -20.08 -10.24
CA LEU A 122 14.51 -18.82 -9.64
C LEU A 122 12.98 -18.82 -9.54
N HIS A 123 12.47 -18.86 -8.32
CA HIS A 123 11.06 -18.78 -8.02
C HIS A 123 10.69 -17.35 -7.62
N LEU A 124 9.54 -16.91 -8.12
CA LEU A 124 8.91 -15.67 -7.71
C LEU A 124 7.73 -15.98 -6.80
N ARG A 125 7.67 -15.27 -5.68
CA ARG A 125 6.53 -15.20 -4.78
C ARG A 125 6.11 -13.73 -4.60
N LEU A 126 4.82 -13.49 -4.46
CA LEU A 126 4.28 -12.20 -4.03
C LEU A 126 3.79 -12.34 -2.59
N ASP A 127 4.41 -11.58 -1.69
CA ASP A 127 4.12 -11.65 -0.25
C ASP A 127 3.14 -10.53 0.14
N PRO A 128 1.90 -10.86 0.52
CA PRO A 128 0.99 -9.86 1.05
C PRO A 128 1.48 -9.37 2.41
N TYR A 129 1.51 -8.05 2.62
CA TYR A 129 1.97 -7.48 3.89
C TYR A 129 1.07 -6.40 4.51
N GLU A 130 0.10 -5.89 3.74
CA GLU A 130 -1.00 -5.05 4.25
C GLU A 130 -2.33 -5.61 3.75
N PHE A 131 -3.38 -5.47 4.55
CA PHE A 131 -4.69 -6.07 4.31
C PHE A 131 -5.82 -5.05 4.45
N GLY A 132 -6.89 -5.26 3.69
CA GLY A 132 -8.12 -4.49 3.76
C GLY A 132 -9.26 -5.33 4.30
N GLU A 133 -10.17 -4.68 5.03
CA GLU A 133 -11.43 -5.29 5.43
C GLU A 133 -12.40 -5.39 4.24
N GLY A 134 -13.13 -6.49 4.17
CA GLY A 134 -14.13 -6.77 3.16
C GLY A 134 -13.61 -7.62 1.99
N PRO A 135 -14.43 -7.79 0.96
CA PRO A 135 -14.07 -8.58 -0.21
C PRO A 135 -12.96 -7.90 -1.02
N SER A 136 -12.10 -8.70 -1.66
CA SER A 136 -11.10 -8.19 -2.61
C SER A 136 -11.78 -7.43 -3.76
N PRO A 137 -11.28 -6.25 -4.15
CA PRO A 137 -11.76 -5.54 -5.33
C PRO A 137 -11.35 -6.23 -6.64
N VAL A 138 -10.40 -7.17 -6.57
CA VAL A 138 -9.87 -7.94 -7.71
C VAL A 138 -10.29 -9.39 -7.59
N SER A 139 -10.86 -9.95 -8.66
CA SER A 139 -11.25 -11.36 -8.71
C SER A 139 -10.03 -12.26 -8.95
N LEU A 140 -10.10 -13.51 -8.48
CA LEU A 140 -9.06 -14.52 -8.68
C LEU A 140 -8.73 -14.77 -10.18
N CYS A 141 -9.69 -14.53 -11.06
CA CYS A 141 -9.52 -14.71 -12.51
C CYS A 141 -8.96 -13.48 -13.22
N ASP A 142 -8.84 -12.35 -12.52
CA ASP A 142 -8.45 -11.09 -13.17
C ASP A 142 -6.94 -10.99 -13.38
N VAL A 143 -6.15 -11.60 -12.50
CA VAL A 143 -4.69 -11.49 -12.53
C VAL A 143 -4.10 -12.79 -13.06
N ASP A 144 -3.53 -12.74 -14.25
CA ASP A 144 -2.79 -13.89 -14.78
C ASP A 144 -1.31 -13.86 -14.34
N ASN A 145 -0.69 -15.05 -14.40
CA ASN A 145 0.72 -15.21 -14.07
C ASN A 145 1.66 -14.49 -15.05
N ASP A 146 1.18 -14.12 -16.26
CA ASP A 146 2.02 -13.50 -17.27
C ASP A 146 2.26 -12.03 -16.94
N CYS A 147 1.24 -11.32 -16.46
CA CYS A 147 1.39 -9.97 -15.92
C CYS A 147 2.34 -9.94 -14.73
N ILE A 148 2.14 -10.83 -13.75
CA ILE A 148 2.99 -10.91 -12.55
C ILE A 148 4.44 -11.18 -12.96
N ARG A 149 4.66 -12.12 -13.88
CA ARG A 149 6.00 -12.48 -14.36
C ARG A 149 6.67 -11.32 -15.09
N GLU A 150 5.96 -10.63 -15.98
CA GLU A 150 6.52 -9.49 -16.72
C GLU A 150 6.88 -8.32 -15.80
N ALA A 151 6.02 -8.02 -14.82
CA ALA A 151 6.30 -7.00 -13.80
C ALA A 151 7.51 -7.39 -12.93
N ALA A 152 7.57 -8.64 -12.47
CA ALA A 152 8.68 -9.15 -11.67
C ALA A 152 10.01 -9.17 -12.43
N ASP A 153 10.00 -9.59 -13.69
CA ASP A 153 11.17 -9.53 -14.56
C ASP A 153 11.70 -8.09 -14.68
N TYR A 154 10.80 -7.11 -14.84
CA TYR A 154 11.18 -5.71 -14.88
C TYR A 154 11.78 -5.25 -13.53
N VAL A 155 11.11 -5.56 -12.42
CA VAL A 155 11.58 -5.21 -11.06
C VAL A 155 12.96 -5.79 -10.79
N ASN A 156 13.18 -7.06 -11.08
CA ASN A 156 14.45 -7.74 -10.85
C ASN A 156 15.58 -7.17 -11.71
N ARG A 157 15.35 -6.99 -13.02
CA ARG A 157 16.38 -6.46 -13.95
C ARG A 157 16.82 -5.04 -13.63
N ASN A 158 15.97 -4.26 -12.95
CA ASN A 158 16.24 -2.88 -12.58
C ASN A 158 16.60 -2.72 -11.08
N ASN A 159 16.80 -3.82 -10.34
CA ASN A 159 17.12 -3.80 -8.90
C ASN A 159 16.08 -3.05 -8.03
N LEU A 160 14.79 -3.25 -8.32
CA LEU A 160 13.67 -2.54 -7.65
C LEU A 160 12.98 -3.39 -6.57
N VAL A 161 13.49 -4.59 -6.27
CA VAL A 161 12.87 -5.59 -5.36
C VAL A 161 12.61 -5.04 -3.96
N ASP A 162 13.49 -4.15 -3.48
CA ASP A 162 13.38 -3.52 -2.16
C ASP A 162 12.84 -2.09 -2.23
N ALA A 163 12.37 -1.65 -3.40
CA ALA A 163 11.82 -0.31 -3.60
C ALA A 163 10.32 -0.32 -3.98
N ILE A 164 9.85 -1.35 -4.67
CA ILE A 164 8.51 -1.38 -5.28
C ILE A 164 7.71 -2.62 -4.87
N ALA A 165 6.42 -2.40 -4.64
CA ALA A 165 5.36 -3.38 -4.44
C ALA A 165 4.25 -3.20 -5.49
N LEU A 166 3.38 -4.22 -5.58
CA LEU A 166 2.08 -4.10 -6.25
C LEU A 166 1.01 -3.83 -5.22
N GLU A 167 0.04 -2.99 -5.58
CA GLU A 167 -1.08 -2.64 -4.70
C GLU A 167 -2.40 -2.89 -5.41
N LEU A 168 -3.37 -3.50 -4.73
CA LEU A 168 -4.73 -3.64 -5.26
C LEU A 168 -5.50 -2.35 -5.04
N LEU A 169 -6.15 -1.89 -6.11
CA LEU A 169 -6.91 -0.65 -6.08
C LEU A 169 -8.35 -0.94 -5.70
N ASP A 170 -8.90 -0.09 -4.84
CA ASP A 170 -10.35 -0.08 -4.62
C ASP A 170 -11.08 0.14 -5.94
N SER A 171 -12.23 -0.52 -6.08
CA SER A 171 -13.00 -0.39 -7.32
C SER A 171 -13.43 1.06 -7.52
N ALA A 172 -13.32 1.55 -8.77
CA ALA A 172 -13.74 2.90 -9.19
C ALA A 172 -15.22 3.27 -8.90
N ARG A 173 -16.00 2.33 -8.34
CA ARG A 173 -17.39 2.54 -7.92
C ARG A 173 -17.50 3.13 -6.51
N ASP A 174 -16.41 3.16 -5.74
CA ASP A 174 -16.37 3.98 -4.54
C ASP A 174 -16.24 5.45 -4.95
N GLU A 175 -17.24 6.25 -4.59
CA GLU A 175 -17.22 7.69 -4.85
C GLU A 175 -16.03 8.40 -4.16
N GLN A 176 -15.37 7.73 -3.19
CA GLN A 176 -14.14 8.18 -2.53
C GLN A 176 -12.90 8.06 -3.42
N ALA A 177 -12.87 7.17 -4.42
CA ALA A 177 -11.68 6.85 -5.23
C ALA A 177 -11.27 7.93 -6.25
N LYS A 178 -11.91 9.11 -6.23
CA LYS A 178 -11.72 10.15 -7.26
C LYS A 178 -10.61 11.15 -6.95
N GLU A 179 -10.09 11.16 -5.73
CA GLU A 179 -9.06 12.11 -5.31
C GLU A 179 -7.83 11.37 -4.80
N SER A 180 -6.64 11.95 -5.03
CA SER A 180 -5.43 11.52 -4.35
C SER A 180 -5.61 11.53 -2.84
N THR A 181 -5.01 10.57 -2.16
CA THR A 181 -5.05 10.44 -0.71
C THR A 181 -3.75 10.94 -0.07
N ALA A 182 -3.83 11.16 1.23
CA ALA A 182 -2.72 11.48 2.10
C ALA A 182 -2.80 10.64 3.39
N GLU A 183 -1.67 10.09 3.78
CA GLU A 183 -1.46 9.26 4.95
C GLU A 183 -0.91 10.11 6.09
N VAL A 184 -1.47 9.92 7.28
CA VAL A 184 -1.10 10.61 8.52
C VAL A 184 -0.80 9.56 9.58
N GLU A 185 0.46 9.49 10.04
CA GLU A 185 0.80 8.59 11.15
C GLU A 185 0.28 9.18 12.46
N VAL A 186 -0.56 8.42 13.17
CA VAL A 186 -1.15 8.79 14.47
C VAL A 186 -0.53 7.97 15.60
N GLY A 187 0.76 7.73 15.46
CA GLY A 187 1.57 6.91 16.33
C GLY A 187 1.07 5.51 16.61
N LYS A 188 0.97 5.12 17.89
CA LYS A 188 0.58 3.74 18.25
C LYS A 188 -0.83 3.36 17.76
N TYR A 189 -1.61 4.36 17.36
CA TYR A 189 -2.97 4.19 16.83
C TYR A 189 -2.98 3.90 15.32
N GLY A 190 -1.82 3.80 14.67
CA GLY A 190 -1.70 3.43 13.26
C GLY A 190 -1.62 4.64 12.34
N THR A 191 -2.28 4.53 11.18
CA THR A 191 -2.23 5.51 10.10
C THR A 191 -3.63 5.83 9.62
N ILE A 192 -3.93 7.11 9.43
CA ILE A 192 -5.18 7.58 8.85
C ILE A 192 -4.90 7.96 7.40
N VAL A 193 -5.72 7.45 6.48
CA VAL A 193 -5.66 7.78 5.04
C VAL A 193 -6.89 8.61 4.72
N LEU A 194 -6.70 9.83 4.20
CA LEU A 194 -7.78 10.77 3.90
C LEU A 194 -7.61 11.35 2.50
N PRO A 195 -8.68 11.84 1.85
CA PRO A 195 -8.55 12.66 0.66
C PRO A 195 -7.62 13.85 0.91
N LYS A 196 -6.76 14.16 -0.07
CA LYS A 196 -5.77 15.25 0.03
C LYS A 196 -6.41 16.61 0.31
N SER A 197 -7.62 16.86 -0.17
CA SER A 197 -8.44 18.05 0.07
C SER A 197 -8.78 18.24 1.54
N MET A 198 -8.71 17.19 2.36
CA MET A 198 -8.93 17.26 3.79
C MET A 198 -7.68 17.62 4.58
N MET A 199 -6.50 17.65 3.95
CA MET A 199 -5.23 17.93 4.62
C MET A 199 -4.96 19.42 4.75
N ILE A 200 -4.48 19.85 5.92
CA ILE A 200 -4.03 21.23 6.15
C ILE A 200 -2.51 21.29 5.96
N GLY A 201 -2.08 21.82 4.82
CA GLY A 201 -0.66 22.05 4.52
C GLY A 201 0.17 20.76 4.53
N GLY A 202 1.47 20.92 4.80
CA GLY A 202 2.42 19.81 4.82
C GLY A 202 3.07 19.54 3.47
N LYS A 203 4.25 18.91 3.50
CA LYS A 203 4.87 18.35 2.30
C LYS A 203 4.30 16.95 2.12
N LEU A 204 3.86 16.67 0.91
CA LEU A 204 3.28 15.38 0.52
C LEU A 204 4.31 14.60 -0.27
N ILE A 205 4.65 13.41 0.21
CA ILE A 205 5.65 12.53 -0.40
C ILE A 205 4.93 11.35 -1.05
N PRO A 206 5.10 11.09 -2.35
CA PRO A 206 4.46 9.97 -3.03
C PRO A 206 4.71 8.62 -2.35
N THR A 207 3.63 7.88 -2.07
CA THR A 207 3.66 6.50 -1.56
C THR A 207 3.11 5.50 -2.57
N GLY A 208 2.17 5.93 -3.41
CA GLY A 208 1.53 5.08 -4.41
C GLY A 208 1.13 5.82 -5.68
N TRP A 209 1.00 5.09 -6.79
CA TRP A 209 0.53 5.58 -8.09
C TRP A 209 -0.74 4.85 -8.58
N PRO A 210 -1.85 4.91 -7.81
CA PRO A 210 -3.13 4.34 -8.22
C PRO A 210 -4.00 5.27 -9.08
N ASP A 211 -3.46 6.31 -9.73
CA ASP A 211 -4.32 7.30 -10.43
C ASP A 211 -5.03 6.70 -11.66
N ILE A 212 -6.21 6.14 -11.39
CA ILE A 212 -7.18 5.61 -12.35
C ILE A 212 -8.07 6.70 -12.94
N ASN A 213 -8.03 7.92 -12.39
CA ASN A 213 -8.90 9.03 -12.81
C ASN A 213 -8.31 9.81 -13.99
N GLN A 214 -7.00 9.71 -14.22
CA GLN A 214 -6.36 10.29 -15.38
C GLN A 214 -6.15 9.24 -16.48
N PRO A 215 -6.48 9.58 -17.75
CA PRO A 215 -6.10 8.74 -18.88
C PRO A 215 -4.61 8.45 -18.83
N TYR A 216 -4.22 7.23 -19.18
CA TYR A 216 -2.81 6.93 -19.30
C TYR A 216 -2.17 7.81 -20.36
N ASP A 217 -1.20 8.61 -19.96
CA ASP A 217 -0.30 9.30 -20.87
C ASP A 217 1.02 8.51 -20.97
N PRO A 218 1.29 7.82 -22.11
CA PRO A 218 2.54 7.10 -22.31
C PRO A 218 3.75 8.03 -22.48
N GLU A 219 3.55 9.33 -22.64
CA GLU A 219 4.63 10.33 -22.74
C GLU A 219 4.78 11.14 -21.45
N GLY A 220 3.71 11.28 -20.66
CA GLY A 220 3.69 11.97 -19.37
C GLY A 220 4.36 11.22 -18.20
N GLU A 221 4.55 11.94 -17.10
CA GLU A 221 4.90 11.35 -15.79
C GLU A 221 3.63 10.91 -15.07
N PRO A 222 3.58 9.68 -14.51
CA PRO A 222 2.40 9.20 -13.81
C PRO A 222 2.21 10.02 -12.52
N PRO A 223 1.05 10.65 -12.31
CA PRO A 223 0.80 11.39 -11.09
C PRO A 223 0.69 10.43 -9.89
N PRO A 224 1.26 10.80 -8.73
CA PRO A 224 1.05 10.04 -7.51
C PRO A 224 -0.41 10.11 -7.07
N GLY A 225 -0.98 8.97 -6.73
CA GLY A 225 -2.35 8.88 -6.19
C GLY A 225 -2.36 8.84 -4.67
N GLU A 226 -1.28 8.38 -4.04
CA GLU A 226 -1.16 8.34 -2.59
C GLU A 226 0.09 9.07 -2.14
N HIS A 227 -0.03 9.72 -0.98
CA HIS A 227 1.04 10.51 -0.42
C HIS A 227 1.13 10.29 1.08
N TRP A 228 2.30 10.51 1.63
CA TRP A 228 2.51 10.61 3.06
C TRP A 228 2.73 12.06 3.47
N ASN A 229 2.08 12.46 4.57
CA ASN A 229 2.06 13.85 5.03
C ASN A 229 3.11 14.14 6.12
N GLU A 230 4.01 15.09 5.86
CA GLU A 230 4.91 15.62 6.88
C GLU A 230 4.16 16.52 7.88
N ALA A 231 4.35 16.27 9.17
CA ALA A 231 3.85 17.09 10.28
C ALA A 231 5.00 17.91 10.91
N LYS A 232 4.71 19.11 11.41
CA LYS A 232 5.68 19.87 12.21
C LYS A 232 5.27 19.88 13.66
N LYS A 233 6.18 19.48 14.55
CA LYS A 233 5.99 19.60 15.99
C LYS A 233 6.11 21.07 16.43
N PRO A 234 5.57 21.43 17.62
CA PRO A 234 5.70 22.79 18.17
C PRO A 234 7.15 23.26 18.36
N ASP A 235 8.09 22.34 18.54
CA ASP A 235 9.53 22.62 18.64
C ASP A 235 10.21 22.86 17.27
N GLY A 236 9.45 22.84 16.18
CA GLY A 236 9.94 23.00 14.81
C GLY A 236 10.51 21.72 14.19
N ALA A 237 10.57 20.61 14.93
CA ALA A 237 11.00 19.34 14.37
C ALA A 237 9.98 18.86 13.34
N VAL A 238 10.46 18.57 12.12
CA VAL A 238 9.66 17.86 11.13
C VAL A 238 9.57 16.41 11.59
N THR A 239 8.34 15.97 11.78
CA THR A 239 8.00 14.60 12.06
C THR A 239 6.94 14.18 11.05
N HIS A 240 6.49 12.96 11.17
CA HIS A 240 5.44 12.42 10.33
C HIS A 240 4.37 11.78 11.19
N LYS A 241 4.65 11.76 12.50
CA LYS A 241 3.87 11.24 13.58
C LYS A 241 3.19 12.41 14.27
N VAL A 242 1.89 12.52 14.08
CA VAL A 242 1.05 13.45 14.83
C VAL A 242 0.90 12.92 16.25
N HIS A 243 1.04 13.81 17.24
CA HIS A 243 0.85 13.44 18.63
C HIS A 243 -0.62 13.53 18.98
N VAL A 244 -1.31 12.41 19.06
CA VAL A 244 -2.69 12.37 19.52
C VAL A 244 -2.72 11.99 21.00
N ASP A 245 -3.70 12.54 21.73
CA ASP A 245 -3.93 12.15 23.10
C ASP A 245 -4.43 10.69 23.15
N ALA A 246 -4.80 10.19 24.33
CA ALA A 246 -5.43 8.89 24.42
C ALA A 246 -6.77 8.92 23.65
N VAL A 247 -6.80 8.27 22.49
CA VAL A 247 -8.02 8.12 21.67
C VAL A 247 -8.62 6.73 21.87
N GLU A 248 -9.92 6.67 22.14
CA GLU A 248 -10.66 5.41 22.30
C GLU A 248 -11.38 5.01 21.01
N ASN A 249 -11.71 5.97 20.15
CA ASN A 249 -12.50 5.75 18.94
C ASN A 249 -12.12 6.70 17.79
N GLU A 250 -12.68 6.43 16.61
CA GLU A 250 -12.47 7.21 15.39
C GLU A 250 -12.78 8.70 15.57
N ARG A 251 -13.91 9.02 16.21
CA ARG A 251 -14.37 10.41 16.35
C ARG A 251 -13.40 11.24 17.18
N GLU A 252 -12.91 10.69 18.29
CA GLU A 252 -11.91 11.36 19.13
C GLU A 252 -10.62 11.61 18.36
N LEU A 253 -10.14 10.60 17.64
CA LEU A 253 -8.94 10.71 16.81
C LEU A 253 -9.07 11.82 15.77
N LEU A 254 -10.15 11.85 15.02
CA LEU A 254 -10.37 12.86 13.99
C LEU A 254 -10.53 14.26 14.58
N ASN A 255 -11.20 14.41 15.73
CA ASN A 255 -11.30 15.69 16.43
C ASN A 255 -9.93 16.20 16.89
N ASP A 256 -9.08 15.31 17.38
CA ASP A 256 -7.71 15.63 17.77
C ASP A 256 -6.87 16.11 16.58
N LEU A 257 -6.99 15.45 15.42
CA LEU A 257 -6.32 15.87 14.18
C LEU A 257 -6.80 17.25 13.71
N VAL A 258 -8.10 17.56 13.84
CA VAL A 258 -8.65 18.90 13.55
C VAL A 258 -8.11 19.94 14.53
N ARG A 259 -8.11 19.64 15.83
CA ARG A 259 -7.62 20.54 16.88
C ARG A 259 -6.14 20.87 16.70
N GLN A 260 -5.36 19.93 16.18
CA GLN A 260 -3.94 20.10 15.87
C GLN A 260 -3.69 20.78 14.51
N GLY A 261 -4.74 21.10 13.76
CA GLY A 261 -4.62 21.73 12.45
C GLY A 261 -3.94 20.82 11.42
N VAL A 262 -4.08 19.50 11.55
CA VAL A 262 -3.57 18.52 10.57
C VAL A 262 -4.58 18.31 9.45
N ILE A 263 -5.87 18.28 9.79
CA ILE A 263 -6.96 18.07 8.84
C ILE A 263 -8.05 19.13 9.02
N ILE A 264 -8.81 19.40 7.96
CA ILE A 264 -9.93 20.34 7.98
C ILE A 264 -11.06 19.77 8.85
N GLY A 265 -11.69 20.65 9.65
CA GLY A 265 -12.89 20.32 10.42
C GLY A 265 -14.08 20.03 9.51
N ALA A 266 -14.96 19.14 9.94
CA ALA A 266 -16.24 18.88 9.27
C ALA A 266 -17.24 20.02 9.54
#